data_AF-A0AAV7KWK3-F1
#
_entry.id   AF-A0AAV7KWK3-F1
#
_cell.length_a   1.000
_cell.length_b   1.000
_cell.length_c   1.000
_cell.angle_alpha   90.00
_cell.angle_beta   90.00
_cell.angle_gamma   90.00
#
_symmetry.space_group_name_H-M   'P 1'
#
loop_
_entity.id
_entity.type
_entity.pdbx_description
1 polymer ?
#
loop_
_entity_poly.entity_id
_entity_poly.type
_entity_poly.pdbx_seq_one_letter_code
_entity_poly.pdbx_strand_id
1 'polypeptide(L)'
;MSPCSGANLLKRIIERTFGLLKARFRCLHLTGGSLCCSPKKVCQIIMAYCMLHNLALKLHVPFLQEEEAEDARVAAVDPVESEDEEAEDEDEDNRTSVFR
;
A
#
# COMPACT_ATOMS: atom_id res chain seq x y z
N MET A 1 -7.26 36.68 1.09
CA MET A 1 -7.92 35.84 2.11
C MET A 1 -6.85 35.06 2.84
N SER A 2 -6.49 35.47 4.05
CA SER A 2 -5.45 34.79 4.83
C SER A 2 -6.03 33.50 5.40
N PRO A 3 -5.43 32.32 5.16
CA PRO A 3 -5.92 31.06 5.71
C PRO A 3 -5.84 31.11 7.24
N CYS A 4 -7.00 30.93 7.89
CA CYS A 4 -7.15 30.98 9.33
C CYS A 4 -6.14 30.06 10.03
N SER A 5 -5.32 30.63 10.92
CA SER A 5 -4.25 29.94 11.66
C SER A 5 -4.69 28.61 12.31
N GLY A 6 -5.96 28.50 12.72
CA GLY A 6 -6.53 27.29 13.31
C GLY A 6 -6.61 26.07 12.39
N ALA A 7 -6.81 26.24 11.08
CA ALA A 7 -6.89 25.11 10.14
C ALA A 7 -5.52 24.40 10.00
N ASN A 8 -4.44 25.17 10.05
CA ASN A 8 -3.08 24.65 9.99
C ASN A 8 -2.69 23.90 11.28
N LEU A 9 -3.24 24.29 12.44
CA LEU A 9 -3.00 23.59 13.70
C LEU A 9 -3.64 22.19 13.70
N LEU A 10 -4.89 22.08 13.25
CA LEU A 10 -5.59 20.80 13.18
C LEU A 10 -4.89 19.82 12.23
N LYS A 11 -4.50 20.29 11.04
CA LYS A 11 -3.76 19.47 10.07
C LYS A 11 -2.45 18.95 10.67
N ARG A 12 -1.68 19.80 11.36
CA ARG A 12 -0.43 19.40 12.03
C ARG A 12 -0.64 18.34 13.11
N ILE A 13 -1.68 18.49 13.94
CA ILE A 13 -2.00 17.51 14.98
C ILE A 13 -2.34 16.18 14.35
N ILE A 14 -3.22 16.19 13.35
CA ILE A 14 -3.66 14.97 12.64
C ILE A 14 -2.47 14.27 11.99
N GLU A 15 -1.63 15.00 11.24
CA GLU A 15 -0.44 14.44 10.58
C GLU A 15 0.53 13.83 11.59
N ARG A 16 0.78 14.50 12.72
CA ARG A 16 1.63 13.99 13.79
C ARG A 16 1.05 12.72 14.41
N THR A 17 -0.24 12.71 14.71
CA THR A 17 -0.92 11.53 15.28
C THR A 17 -0.83 10.35 14.33
N PHE A 18 -1.14 10.53 13.05
CA PHE A 18 -1.02 9.45 12.06
C PHE A 18 0.43 8.99 11.87
N GLY A 19 1.42 9.90 11.93
CA GLY A 19 2.83 9.54 11.91
C GLY A 19 3.22 8.60 13.05
N LEU A 20 2.81 8.92 14.28
CA LEU A 20 3.07 8.08 15.45
C LEU A 20 2.36 6.71 15.37
N LEU A 21 1.12 6.69 14.89
CA LEU A 21 0.37 5.45 14.72
C LEU A 21 1.00 4.55 13.66
N LYS A 22 1.38 5.10 12.50
CA LYS A 22 2.03 4.35 11.42
C LYS A 22 3.38 3.77 11.82
N ALA A 23 4.13 4.54 12.61
CA ALA A 23 5.41 4.07 13.11
C ALA A 23 5.21 2.88 14.08
N ARG A 24 4.17 2.92 14.93
CA ARG A 24 3.94 1.87 15.95
C ARG A 24 3.25 0.63 15.39
N PHE A 25 2.42 0.79 14.36
CA PHE A 25 1.56 -0.26 13.83
C PHE A 25 1.84 -0.48 12.33
N ARG A 26 2.61 -1.53 12.02
CA ARG A 26 3.07 -1.86 10.66
C ARG A 26 1.94 -2.02 9.64
N CYS A 27 0.76 -2.46 10.06
CA CYS A 27 -0.45 -2.57 9.23
C CYS A 27 -1.05 -1.23 8.77
N LEU A 28 -0.63 -0.11 9.36
CA LEU A 28 -0.93 1.24 8.89
C LEU A 28 0.21 1.83 8.03
N HIS A 29 1.38 1.20 8.07
CA HIS A 29 2.55 1.60 7.31
C HIS A 29 2.44 1.11 5.87
N LEU A 30 3.01 1.85 4.91
CA LEU A 30 2.96 1.50 3.48
C LEU A 30 3.51 0.10 3.18
N THR A 31 4.46 -0.36 3.99
CA THR A 31 5.07 -1.70 3.88
C THR A 31 4.15 -2.83 4.31
N GLY A 32 3.07 -2.55 5.06
CA GLY A 32 2.07 -3.53 5.49
C GLY A 32 0.87 -3.70 4.54
N GLY A 33 0.87 -2.99 3.41
CA GLY A 33 -0.25 -2.95 2.46
C GLY A 33 -1.25 -1.81 2.72
N SER A 34 -2.17 -1.59 1.77
CA SER A 34 -3.27 -0.64 1.95
C SER A 34 -4.39 -1.29 2.75
N LEU A 35 -5.04 -0.53 3.65
CA LEU A 35 -6.25 -0.98 4.35
C LEU A 35 -7.39 -1.14 3.33
N CYS A 36 -7.55 -2.34 2.75
CA CYS A 36 -8.58 -2.68 1.77
C CYS A 36 -9.97 -2.86 2.40
N CYS A 37 -10.40 -1.92 3.24
CA CYS A 37 -11.68 -1.99 3.93
C CYS A 37 -12.53 -0.74 3.69
N SER A 38 -13.83 -0.88 3.91
CA SER A 38 -14.76 0.24 3.75
C SER A 38 -14.38 1.41 4.67
N PRO A 39 -14.66 2.66 4.30
CA PRO A 39 -14.24 3.83 5.09
C PRO A 39 -14.73 3.76 6.55
N LYS A 40 -15.91 3.19 6.77
CA LYS A 40 -16.44 2.95 8.13
C LYS A 40 -15.55 2.01 8.95
N LYS A 41 -15.06 0.92 8.35
CA LYS A 41 -14.14 -0.03 8.99
C LYS A 41 -12.78 0.61 9.24
N VAL A 42 -12.27 1.37 8.28
CA VAL A 42 -11.01 2.14 8.45
C VAL A 42 -11.11 3.05 9.67
N CYS A 43 -12.19 3.82 9.82
CA CYS A 43 -12.38 4.69 10.98
C CYS A 43 -12.37 3.92 12.31
N GLN A 44 -13.02 2.75 12.37
CA GLN A 44 -13.03 1.89 13.56
C GLN A 44 -11.64 1.37 13.89
N ILE A 45 -10.88 0.94 12.89
CA ILE A 45 -9.50 0.47 13.03
C ILE A 45 -8.60 1.58 13.58
N ILE A 46 -8.65 2.78 12.98
CA ILE A 46 -7.88 3.93 13.45
C ILE A 46 -8.25 4.29 14.89
N MET A 47 -9.54 4.28 15.22
CA MET A 47 -10.01 4.57 16.58
C MET A 47 -9.47 3.55 17.60
N ALA A 48 -9.50 2.25 17.27
CA ALA A 48 -8.90 1.21 18.10
C ALA A 48 -7.40 1.47 18.31
N TYR A 49 -6.66 1.82 17.25
CA TYR A 49 -5.23 2.13 17.37
C TYR A 49 -4.95 3.37 18.23
N CYS A 50 -5.79 4.41 18.17
CA CYS A 50 -5.68 5.55 19.10
C CYS A 50 -5.84 5.10 20.56
N MET A 51 -6.82 4.23 20.85
CA MET A 51 -7.03 3.69 22.20
C MET A 51 -5.84 2.82 22.65
N LEU A 52 -5.34 1.94 21.79
CA LEU A 52 -4.17 1.10 22.06
C LEU A 52 -2.92 1.94 22.29
N HIS A 53 -2.71 2.99 21.49
CA HIS A 53 -1.61 3.92 21.66
C HIS A 53 -1.67 4.62 23.03
N ASN A 54 -2.85 5.11 23.41
CA ASN A 54 -3.06 5.74 24.71
C ASN A 54 -2.82 4.75 25.87
N LEU A 55 -3.23 3.49 25.71
CA LEU A 55 -2.97 2.45 26.70
C LEU A 55 -1.48 2.14 26.80
N ALA A 56 -0.79 2.02 25.67
CA ALA A 56 0.65 1.80 25.62
C ALA A 56 1.43 2.94 26.31
N LEU A 57 1.00 4.19 26.14
CA LEU A 57 1.59 5.33 26.87
C LEU A 57 1.40 5.22 28.38
N LYS A 58 0.19 4.84 28.83
CA LYS A 58 -0.10 4.64 30.26
C LYS A 58 0.70 3.49 30.87
N LEU A 59 0.96 2.45 30.09
CA LEU A 59 1.72 1.28 30.50
C LEU A 59 3.24 1.43 30.26
N HIS A 60 3.70 2.60 29.79
CA HIS A 60 5.10 2.86 29.42
C HIS A 60 5.70 1.80 28.48
N VAL A 61 4.87 1.25 27.57
CA VAL A 61 5.33 0.22 26.64
C VAL A 61 6.27 0.86 25.63
N PRO A 62 7.56 0.46 25.60
CA PRO A 62 8.53 1.04 24.68
C PRO A 62 8.07 0.85 23.25
N PHE A 63 8.51 1.77 22.41
CA PHE A 63 8.28 1.67 20.99
C PHE A 63 9.31 0.68 20.43
N LEU A 64 8.84 -0.44 19.88
CA LEU A 64 9.72 -1.36 19.17
C LEU A 64 10.11 -0.69 17.85
N GLN A 65 11.30 -0.07 17.80
CA GLN A 65 11.92 0.29 16.54
C GLN A 65 12.36 -1.03 15.91
N GLU A 66 11.53 -1.57 15.04
CA GLU A 66 11.95 -2.68 14.20
C GLU A 66 12.97 -2.13 13.21
N GLU A 67 14.24 -2.51 13.40
CA GLU A 67 15.30 -2.42 12.39
C GLU A 67 14.72 -2.90 11.05
N GLU A 68 15.01 -2.15 9.99
CA GLU A 68 14.51 -2.37 8.64
C GLU A 68 14.65 -3.85 8.28
N ALA A 69 13.52 -4.55 8.19
CA ALA A 69 13.51 -5.85 7.52
C ALA A 69 13.77 -5.55 6.04
N GLU A 70 15.04 -5.67 5.63
CA GLU A 70 15.41 -5.84 4.23
C GLU A 70 14.65 -7.07 3.70
N ASP A 71 13.46 -6.83 3.14
CA ASP A 71 12.78 -7.84 2.34
C ASP A 71 13.43 -7.86 0.96
N ALA A 72 14.45 -8.69 0.90
CA ALA A 72 15.12 -9.18 -0.28
C ALA A 72 14.13 -9.61 -1.37
N ARG A 73 13.75 -8.68 -2.26
CA ARG A 73 13.32 -9.02 -3.62
C ARG A 73 14.56 -9.37 -4.45
N VAL A 74 15.22 -10.46 -4.10
CA VAL A 74 16.33 -11.01 -4.88
C VAL A 74 15.76 -11.85 -6.02
N ALA A 75 16.06 -11.42 -7.24
CA ALA A 75 16.17 -12.20 -8.48
C ALA A 75 15.01 -13.15 -8.85
N ALA A 76 14.01 -12.62 -9.56
CA ALA A 76 13.38 -13.38 -10.64
C ALA A 76 13.98 -12.87 -11.96
N VAL A 77 15.19 -13.31 -12.27
CA VAL A 77 15.78 -13.20 -13.61
C VAL A 77 16.15 -14.62 -14.00
N ASP A 78 15.27 -15.26 -14.78
CA ASP A 78 15.75 -16.24 -15.75
C ASP A 78 15.69 -15.54 -17.11
N PRO A 79 16.85 -15.32 -17.78
CA PRO A 79 16.88 -14.84 -19.15
C PRO A 79 16.56 -16.01 -20.07
N VAL A 80 15.38 -15.99 -20.70
CA VAL A 80 15.17 -16.75 -21.93
C VAL A 80 15.44 -15.80 -23.08
N GLU A 81 16.67 -15.83 -23.58
CA GLU A 81 16.93 -15.48 -24.97
C GLU A 81 16.31 -16.57 -25.84
N SER A 82 15.38 -16.19 -26.72
CA SER A 82 15.05 -16.97 -27.89
C SER A 82 15.22 -16.05 -29.09
N GLU A 83 16.19 -16.46 -29.91
CA GLU A 83 16.65 -15.86 -31.15
C GLU A 83 15.52 -15.72 -32.18
N ASP A 84 15.71 -14.75 -33.07
CA ASP A 84 14.84 -14.39 -34.19
C ASP A 84 14.45 -15.59 -35.07
N GLU A 85 13.18 -15.69 -35.48
CA GLU A 85 12.83 -16.20 -36.82
C GLU A 85 11.65 -15.39 -37.39
N GLU A 86 11.79 -15.16 -38.70
CA GLU A 86 11.20 -14.08 -39.48
C GLU A 86 9.73 -14.27 -39.86
N ALA A 87 9.11 -13.17 -40.28
CA ALA A 87 7.77 -13.11 -40.84
C ALA A 87 7.65 -13.87 -42.17
N GLU A 88 6.60 -14.68 -42.30
CA GLU A 88 6.00 -14.99 -43.61
C GLU A 88 4.51 -14.66 -43.55
N ASP A 89 4.15 -13.62 -44.31
CA ASP A 89 2.78 -13.25 -44.66
C ASP A 89 2.20 -14.22 -45.71
N GLU A 90 0.86 -14.20 -45.82
CA GLU A 90 -0.02 -14.85 -46.82
C GLU A 90 -0.43 -16.30 -46.46
N ASP A 91 -1.70 -16.63 -46.24
CA ASP A 91 -2.76 -16.59 -47.25
C ASP A 91 -4.15 -16.18 -46.74
N GLU A 92 -4.77 -15.34 -47.56
CA GLU A 92 -6.18 -14.95 -47.60
C GLU A 92 -7.00 -16.04 -48.32
N ASP A 93 -7.91 -16.76 -47.64
CA ASP A 93 -9.19 -17.13 -48.26
C ASP A 93 -10.28 -17.44 -47.21
N ASN A 94 -10.94 -16.38 -46.76
CA ASN A 94 -12.28 -16.47 -46.19
C ASN A 94 -13.28 -16.69 -47.34
N ARG A 95 -13.49 -17.95 -47.71
CA ARG A 95 -14.76 -18.34 -48.33
C ARG A 95 -15.53 -19.27 -47.42
N THR A 96 -16.27 -18.61 -46.53
CA THR A 96 -17.49 -19.10 -45.91
C THR A 96 -18.27 -19.99 -46.89
N SER A 97 -18.30 -21.28 -46.62
CA SER A 97 -19.24 -22.20 -47.22
C SER A 97 -19.48 -23.31 -46.23
N VAL A 98 -20.74 -23.75 -46.16
CA VAL A 98 -21.18 -25.05 -45.65
C VAL A 98 -21.64 -25.12 -44.17
N PHE A 99 -22.94 -24.78 -44.00
CA PHE A 99 -23.94 -25.29 -43.02
C PHE A 99 -23.76 -24.85 -41.54
N ARG A 100 -24.78 -24.38 -40.80
CA ARG A 100 -26.24 -24.48 -40.89
C ARG A 100 -26.86 -23.43 -39.99
#